data_AF-A0A7V8VIJ5-F1
#
_entry.id   AF-A0A7V8VIJ5-F1
#
_cell.length_a   1.000
_cell.length_b   1.000
_cell.length_c   1.000
_cell.angle_alpha   90.00
_cell.angle_beta   90.00
_cell.angle_gamma   90.00
#
_symmetry.space_group_name_H-M   'P 1'
#
loop_
_entity.id
_entity.type
_entity.pdbx_description
1 polymer ?
#
loop_
_entity_poly.entity_id
_entity_poly.type
_entity_poly.pdbx_seq_one_letter_code
_entity_poly.pdbx_strand_id
1 'polypeptide(L)' 'SWIRLPSATAEELTALREALRPARLQLTDAPAELRAELDPWDVAEGPELELMRRVKERFDPKRVLNPGIYVGGI' A
#
# COMPACT_ATOMS: atom_id res chain seq x y z
N SER A 1 12.67 -0.54 -10.85
CA SER A 1 12.23 -0.85 -12.23
C SER A 1 10.71 -0.85 -12.26
N TRP A 2 10.09 -0.47 -13.37
CA TRP A 2 8.63 -0.45 -13.50
C TRP A 2 8.17 -1.67 -14.30
N ILE A 3 7.15 -2.38 -13.80
CA ILE A 3 6.55 -3.52 -14.49
C ILE A 3 5.06 -3.22 -14.63
N ARG A 4 4.52 -3.39 -15.84
CA ARG A 4 3.08 -3.28 -16.10
C ARG A 4 2.53 -4.68 -16.31
N LEU A 5 1.55 -5.04 -15.49
CA LEU A 5 0.79 -6.27 -15.65
C LEU A 5 -0.58 -5.88 -16.24
N PRO A 6 -0.93 -6.32 -17.47
CA PRO A 6 -2.20 -5.96 -18.10
C PRO A 6 -3.41 -6.42 -17.29
N SER A 7 -3.24 -7.54 -16.60
CA SER A 7 -4.16 -8.12 -15.63
C SER A 7 -3.33 -8.85 -14.58
N ALA A 8 -3.73 -8.73 -13.32
CA ALA A 8 -3.20 -9.52 -12.21
C ALA A 8 -4.26 -9.61 -11.12
N THR A 9 -4.33 -10.75 -10.44
CA THR A 9 -5.16 -10.92 -9.25
C THR A 9 -4.41 -10.48 -7.98
N ALA A 10 -5.14 -10.28 -6.89
CA ALA A 10 -4.52 -9.97 -5.59
C ALA A 10 -3.60 -11.11 -5.11
N GLU A 11 -3.99 -12.36 -5.39
CA GLU A 11 -3.23 -13.56 -5.05
C GLU A 11 -1.89 -13.62 -5.82
N GLU A 12 -1.91 -13.37 -7.14
CA GLU A 12 -0.70 -13.35 -7.97
C GLU A 12 0.28 -12.26 -7.52
N LEU A 13 -0.23 -11.06 -7.18
CA LEU A 13 0.58 -9.96 -6.69
C LEU A 13 1.16 -10.23 -5.30
N THR A 14 0.42 -10.90 -4.44
CA THR A 14 0.91 -11.34 -3.12
C THR A 14 2.03 -12.37 -3.27
N ALA A 15 1.85 -13.36 -4.14
CA ALA A 15 2.88 -14.34 -4.44
C ALA A 15 4.15 -13.68 -5.03
N LEU A 16 3.98 -12.69 -5.91
CA LEU A 16 5.08 -11.93 -6.49
C LEU A 16 5.84 -11.11 -5.43
N ARG A 17 5.13 -10.46 -4.49
CA ARG A 17 5.75 -9.75 -3.35
C ARG A 17 6.63 -10.68 -2.53
N GLU A 18 6.12 -11.86 -2.18
CA GLU A 18 6.89 -12.84 -1.40
C GLU A 18 8.12 -13.36 -2.16
N ALA A 19 7.96 -13.67 -3.45
CA ALA A 19 9.06 -14.16 -4.28
C ALA A 19 10.19 -13.14 -4.49
N LEU A 20 9.89 -11.84 -4.39
CA LEU A 20 10.86 -10.78 -4.58
C LEU A 20 11.54 -10.32 -3.29
N ARG A 21 11.17 -10.84 -2.11
CA ARG A 21 11.83 -10.45 -0.85
C ARG A 21 13.35 -10.66 -0.93
N PRO A 22 14.16 -9.72 -0.40
CA PRO A 22 13.76 -8.56 0.40
C PRO A 22 13.39 -7.31 -0.43
N ALA A 23 13.39 -7.38 -1.76
CA ALA A 23 12.96 -6.27 -2.59
C ALA A 23 11.46 -5.98 -2.38
N ARG A 24 11.11 -4.70 -2.37
CA ARG A 24 9.73 -4.22 -2.16
C ARG A 24 9.01 -4.04 -3.49
N LEU A 25 7.71 -4.34 -3.50
CA LEU A 25 6.84 -4.12 -4.65
C LEU A 25 5.65 -3.24 -4.24
N GLN A 26 5.61 -2.05 -4.84
CA GLN A 26 4.55 -1.07 -4.62
C GLN A 26 3.56 -1.08 -5.78
N LEU A 27 2.27 -1.03 -5.47
CA LEU A 27 1.21 -0.83 -6.46
C LEU A 27 1.02 0.67 -6.68
N THR A 28 1.12 1.10 -7.92
CA THR A 28 1.13 2.54 -8.28
C THR A 28 -0.02 2.94 -9.19
N ASP A 29 -0.47 2.02 -10.05
CA ASP A 29 -1.64 2.18 -10.91
C ASP A 29 -2.43 0.86 -10.92
N ALA A 30 -3.43 0.78 -10.04
CA ALA A 30 -4.23 -0.42 -9.83
C ALA A 30 -5.73 -0.10 -9.79
N PRO A 31 -6.60 -0.97 -10.37
CA PRO A 31 -8.05 -0.85 -10.25
C PRO A 31 -8.51 -0.73 -8.79
N ALA A 32 -9.67 -0.11 -8.58
CA ALA A 32 -10.19 0.15 -7.23
C ALA A 32 -10.43 -1.13 -6.43
N GLU A 33 -10.85 -2.19 -7.12
CA GLU A 33 -11.10 -3.53 -6.59
C GLU A 33 -9.80 -4.09 -5.98
N LEU A 34 -8.70 -4.00 -6.73
CA LEU A 34 -7.40 -4.49 -6.29
C LEU A 34 -6.84 -3.67 -5.12
N ARG A 35 -7.07 -2.34 -5.13
CA ARG A 35 -6.66 -1.44 -4.04
C ARG A 35 -7.51 -1.62 -2.77
N ALA A 36 -8.71 -2.18 -2.88
CA ALA A 36 -9.54 -2.51 -1.73
C ALA A 36 -9.06 -3.79 -1.03
N GLU A 37 -8.41 -4.69 -1.77
CA GLU A 37 -7.91 -5.98 -1.26
C GLU A 37 -6.45 -5.93 -0.81
N LEU A 38 -5.62 -5.10 -1.45
CA LEU A 38 -4.18 -5.00 -1.19
C LEU A 38 -3.76 -3.61 -0.76
N ASP A 39 -2.94 -3.54 0.30
CA ASP A 39 -2.20 -2.31 0.62
C ASP A 39 -1.23 -1.99 -0.53
N PRO A 40 -1.35 -0.82 -1.17
CA PRO A 40 -0.48 -0.45 -2.28
C PRO A 40 0.98 -0.27 -1.84
N TRP A 41 1.22 0.05 -0.56
CA TRP A 41 2.55 0.38 -0.04
C TRP A 41 3.39 -0.83 0.36
N ASP A 42 2.76 -2.01 0.56
CA ASP A 42 3.40 -3.20 1.12
C ASP A 42 3.97 -2.96 2.53
N VAL A 43 3.25 -2.15 3.33
CA VAL A 43 3.59 -1.76 4.71
C VAL A 43 2.34 -1.94 5.58
N ALA A 44 2.06 -3.20 5.94
CA ALA A 44 0.92 -3.55 6.79
C ALA A 44 1.18 -3.31 8.29
N GLU A 45 2.44 -3.43 8.73
CA GLU A 45 2.84 -3.32 10.13
C GLU A 45 4.29 -2.83 10.26
N GLY A 46 4.67 -2.34 11.45
CA GLY A 46 6.04 -1.92 11.76
C GLY A 46 6.17 -0.51 12.36
N PRO A 47 7.37 -0.14 12.85
CA PRO A 47 7.63 1.18 13.43
C PRO A 47 7.43 2.34 12.44
N GLU A 48 7.55 2.08 11.14
CA GLU A 48 7.31 3.05 10.07
C GLU A 48 5.82 3.43 10.02
N LEU A 49 4.91 2.46 10.14
CA LEU A 49 3.47 2.72 10.16
C LEU A 49 3.08 3.54 11.39
N GLU A 50 3.66 3.26 12.55
CA GLU A 50 3.42 4.04 13.76
C GLU A 50 3.93 5.48 13.63
N LEU A 51 5.08 5.69 12.98
CA LEU A 51 5.54 7.02 12.61
C LEU A 51 4.53 7.73 11.70
N MET A 52 4.02 7.06 10.66
CA MET A 52 3.05 7.64 9.72
C MET A 52 1.71 7.99 10.40
N ARG A 53 1.25 7.17 11.36
CA ARG A 53 0.05 7.48 12.16
C ARG A 53 0.20 8.79 12.93
N ARG A 54 1.31 9.00 13.63
CA ARG A 54 1.57 10.25 14.35
C ARG A 54 1.68 11.45 13.42
N VAL A 55 2.27 11.27 12.23
CA VAL A 55 2.29 12.31 11.19
C VAL A 55 0.86 12.65 10.76
N LYS A 56 0.04 11.64 10.46
CA LYS A 56 -1.36 11.81 10.04
C LYS A 56 -2.19 12.52 11.13
N GLU A 57 -2.04 12.12 12.39
CA GLU A 57 -2.72 12.75 13.54
C GLU A 57 -2.34 14.22 13.70
N ARG A 58 -1.06 14.56 13.48
CA ARG A 58 -0.57 15.93 13.67
C ARG A 58 -0.99 16.86 12.54
N PHE A 59 -0.97 16.39 11.30
CA PHE A 59 -1.13 17.22 10.11
C PHE A 59 -2.47 17.06 9.39
N ASP A 60 -3.20 15.98 9.62
CA ASP A 60 -4.56 15.75 9.11
C ASP A 60 -5.46 15.10 10.18
N PRO A 61 -5.67 15.79 11.33
CA PRO A 61 -6.46 15.25 12.45
C PRO A 61 -7.91 14.93 12.07
N LYS A 62 -8.42 15.54 11.00
CA LYS A 62 -9.79 15.33 10.50
C LYS A 62 -9.86 14.25 9.40
N ARG A 63 -8.74 13.63 9.03
CA ARG A 63 -8.64 12.61 7.96
C ARG A 63 -9.26 13.03 6.63
N VAL A 64 -9.04 14.28 6.24
CA VAL A 64 -9.60 14.87 5.01
C VAL A 64 -8.74 14.56 3.79
N LEU A 65 -7.43 14.41 3.97
CA LEU A 65 -6.49 14.26 2.87
C LEU A 65 -6.36 12.77 2.49
N ASN A 66 -6.82 12.39 1.30
CA ASN A 66 -6.66 11.04 0.72
C ASN A 66 -7.04 9.89 1.69
N PRO A 67 -8.29 9.86 2.18
CA PRO A 67 -8.73 8.87 3.16
C PRO A 67 -8.57 7.44 2.64
N GLY A 68 -7.97 6.56 3.45
CA GLY A 68 -7.86 5.13 3.16
C GLY A 68 -6.80 4.76 2.10
N ILE A 69 -6.05 5.74 1.58
CA ILE A 69 -5.02 5.53 0.55
C ILE A 69 -3.61 5.73 1.12
N TYR A 70 -3.47 6.37 2.28
CA TYR A 70 -2.15 6.55 2.88
C TYR A 70 -1.63 5.23 3.46
N VAL A 71 -0.34 5.21 3.82
CA VAL A 71 0.38 4.01 4.26
C VAL A 71 -0.39 3.26 5.36
N GLY A 72 -0.62 1.96 5.17
CA GLY A 72 -1.40 1.14 6.11
C GLY A 72 -2.88 1.52 6.20
N GLY A 73 -3.44 2.14 5.15
CA GLY A 73 -4.85 2.50 5.04
C GLY A 73 -5.29 3.70 5.90
N ILE A 74 -4.35 4.54 6.33
CA ILE A 74 -4.64 5.68 7.23
C ILE A 74 -4.98 7.00 6.52
#